data_AF-A0A970I8K3-F1
#
_entry.id   AF-A0A970I8K3-F1
#
_cell.length_a   1.000
_cell.length_b   1.000
_cell.length_c   1.000
_cell.angle_alpha   90.00
_cell.angle_beta   90.00
_cell.angle_gamma   90.00
#
_symmetry.space_group_name_H-M   'P 1'
#
loop_
_entity.id
_entity.type
_entity.pdbx_description
1 polymer ?
#
loop_
_entity_poly.entity_id
_entity_poly.type
_entity_poly.pdbx_seq_one_letter_code
_entity_poly.pdbx_strand_id
1 'polypeptide(L)'
;MERFEFIPFEYKNSWQECLSLYLFIEIILNGKPLVGIDFSTYSDIEFWESQIEAYRDWLEKKEDSKGFIEDYWTENKELLKHFSDEFGVGYLPKVIYWNDRIKNSYFKRQLQEAFLFENFIAEKIKTEYGLDIEPFFSSQGQYELGENALGIEIKNDKLIKETGNIYIEFQEKSGEHLSNYTNSGILKQDNTRYFLMGDYSEFFILRKSDLLEVYREELNLIAKGIASVRGVEFKQISTSKGFILPVGSNRDLFVSFDEMMNELMKENGNERL
;
A
#
# COMPACT_ATOMS: atom_id res chain seq x y z
N MET A 1 4.09 31.65 5.22
CA MET A 1 3.42 30.43 4.77
C MET A 1 2.89 30.72 3.39
N GLU A 2 3.06 29.78 2.47
CA GLU A 2 2.60 29.91 1.09
C GLU A 2 1.07 29.95 1.03
N ARG A 3 0.55 30.51 -0.07
CA ARG A 3 -0.88 30.53 -0.39
C ARG A 3 -1.39 29.09 -0.47
N PHE A 4 -2.62 28.84 0.01
CA PHE A 4 -3.25 27.54 -0.23
C PHE A 4 -3.73 27.49 -1.68
N GLU A 5 -3.42 26.39 -2.35
CA GLU A 5 -3.85 26.12 -3.72
C GLU A 5 -4.30 24.67 -3.82
N PHE A 6 -5.36 24.42 -4.59
CA PHE A 6 -5.74 23.06 -4.92
C PHE A 6 -4.70 22.47 -5.88
N ILE A 7 -4.09 21.35 -5.47
CA ILE A 7 -3.08 20.65 -6.26
C ILE A 7 -3.64 19.32 -6.83
N PRO A 8 -3.09 18.82 -7.95
CA PRO A 8 -3.42 17.50 -8.43
C PRO A 8 -3.21 16.43 -7.35
N PHE A 9 -4.11 15.45 -7.29
CA PHE A 9 -3.96 14.30 -6.40
C PHE A 9 -3.09 13.25 -7.10
N GLU A 10 -1.79 13.24 -6.81
CA GLU A 10 -0.80 12.33 -7.41
C GLU A 10 -0.44 11.17 -6.48
N TYR A 11 -1.27 10.91 -5.47
CA TYR A 11 -1.12 9.82 -4.49
C TYR A 11 0.19 9.87 -3.71
N LYS A 12 0.78 11.06 -3.55
CA LYS A 12 1.97 11.28 -2.72
C LYS A 12 1.65 11.29 -1.23
N ASN A 13 0.36 11.23 -0.88
CA ASN A 13 -0.13 11.20 0.50
C ASN A 13 0.34 12.42 1.30
N SER A 14 0.55 13.55 0.61
CA SER A 14 0.89 14.81 1.28
C SER A 14 -0.33 15.41 1.95
N TRP A 15 -0.09 16.24 2.98
CA TRP A 15 -1.17 16.99 3.63
C TRP A 15 -1.94 17.86 2.62
N GLN A 16 -1.26 18.44 1.63
CA GLN A 16 -1.89 19.28 0.59
C GLN A 16 -2.80 18.48 -0.32
N GLU A 17 -2.36 17.31 -0.80
CA GLU A 17 -3.21 16.46 -1.64
C GLU A 17 -4.45 16.01 -0.88
N CYS A 18 -4.24 15.51 0.35
CA CYS A 18 -5.31 15.03 1.22
C CYS A 18 -6.30 16.14 1.59
N LEU A 19 -5.79 17.32 1.94
CA LEU A 19 -6.64 18.47 2.28
C LEU A 19 -7.39 18.98 1.06
N SER A 20 -6.74 19.09 -0.10
CA SER A 20 -7.36 19.51 -1.35
C SER A 20 -8.56 18.62 -1.69
N LEU A 21 -8.39 17.30 -1.63
CA LEU A 21 -9.45 16.35 -1.90
C LEU A 21 -10.56 16.40 -0.84
N TYR A 22 -10.20 16.51 0.45
CA TYR A 22 -11.17 16.65 1.54
C TYR A 22 -12.06 17.90 1.36
N LEU A 23 -11.45 19.05 1.11
CA LEU A 23 -12.16 20.32 0.89
C LEU A 23 -13.07 20.25 -0.34
N PHE A 24 -12.58 19.65 -1.43
CA PHE A 24 -13.40 19.41 -2.61
C PHE A 24 -14.63 18.55 -2.27
N ILE A 25 -14.45 17.42 -1.58
CA ILE A 25 -15.56 16.54 -1.23
C ILE A 25 -16.57 17.28 -0.34
N GLU A 26 -16.11 17.96 0.70
CA GLU A 26 -17.00 18.57 1.68
C GLU A 26 -17.73 19.80 1.12
N ILE A 27 -17.02 20.66 0.38
CA ILE A 27 -17.59 21.91 -0.11
C ILE A 27 -18.31 21.70 -1.44
N ILE A 28 -17.69 21.02 -2.40
CA ILE A 28 -18.20 20.90 -3.76
C ILE A 28 -19.18 19.74 -3.88
N LEU A 29 -18.81 18.54 -3.42
CA LEU A 29 -19.70 17.37 -3.56
C LEU A 29 -20.83 17.36 -2.52
N ASN A 30 -20.51 17.67 -1.26
CA ASN A 30 -21.46 17.63 -0.15
C ASN A 30 -22.18 18.98 0.07
N GLY A 31 -21.76 20.05 -0.60
CA GLY A 31 -22.39 21.37 -0.52
C GLY A 31 -22.24 22.07 0.83
N LYS A 32 -21.23 21.73 1.63
CA LYS A 32 -21.01 22.39 2.93
C LYS A 32 -20.49 23.82 2.73
N PRO A 33 -20.97 24.79 3.53
CA PRO A 33 -20.42 26.14 3.49
C PRO A 33 -19.00 26.16 4.05
N LEU A 34 -18.16 27.07 3.55
CA LEU A 34 -16.75 27.23 3.98
C LEU A 34 -16.58 27.36 5.50
N VAL A 35 -17.40 28.21 6.12
CA VAL A 35 -17.36 28.46 7.58
C VAL A 35 -17.80 27.24 8.40
N GLY A 36 -18.43 26.25 7.77
CA GLY A 36 -18.91 25.02 8.41
C GLY A 36 -17.94 23.85 8.32
N ILE A 37 -16.74 24.04 7.74
CA ILE A 37 -15.73 22.99 7.65
C ILE A 37 -15.00 22.85 8.99
N ASP A 38 -15.06 21.66 9.57
CA ASP A 38 -14.36 21.29 10.80
C ASP A 38 -13.37 20.16 10.49
N PHE A 39 -12.07 20.47 10.54
CA PHE A 39 -11.02 19.48 10.26
C PHE A 39 -11.00 18.31 11.25
N SER A 40 -11.64 18.44 12.42
CA SER A 40 -11.80 17.29 13.34
C SER A 40 -12.55 16.12 12.70
N THR A 41 -13.40 16.37 11.69
CA THR A 41 -14.16 15.32 10.99
C THR A 41 -13.36 14.65 9.87
N TYR A 42 -12.11 15.05 9.62
CA TYR A 42 -11.26 14.44 8.60
C TYR A 42 -11.04 12.93 8.85
N SER A 43 -11.00 12.50 10.12
CA SER A 43 -10.91 11.07 10.46
C SER A 43 -12.07 10.24 9.93
N ASP A 44 -13.23 10.86 9.73
CA ASP A 44 -14.46 10.17 9.37
C ASP A 44 -14.69 10.13 7.87
N ILE A 45 -13.94 10.93 7.09
CA ILE A 45 -14.05 10.94 5.64
C ILE A 45 -13.40 9.69 5.03
N GLU A 46 -14.01 9.25 3.94
CA GLU A 46 -13.50 8.19 3.07
C GLU A 46 -13.17 8.78 1.71
N PHE A 47 -12.05 8.36 1.14
CA PHE A 47 -11.68 8.74 -0.23
C PHE A 47 -11.94 7.58 -1.17
N TRP A 48 -12.74 7.85 -2.19
CA TRP A 48 -13.12 6.90 -3.23
C TRP A 48 -12.50 7.32 -4.56
N GLU A 49 -12.13 6.33 -5.38
CA GLU A 49 -11.57 6.54 -6.72
C GLU A 49 -12.44 7.48 -7.58
N SER A 50 -13.77 7.33 -7.50
CA SER A 50 -14.73 8.17 -8.22
C SER A 50 -14.70 9.64 -7.78
N GLN A 51 -14.34 9.91 -6.52
CA GLN A 51 -14.16 11.28 -6.03
C GLN A 51 -12.87 11.90 -6.55
N ILE A 52 -11.82 11.09 -6.73
CA ILE A 52 -10.55 11.54 -7.32
C ILE A 52 -10.75 11.89 -8.80
N GLU A 53 -11.50 11.06 -9.53
CA GLU A 53 -11.87 11.34 -10.92
C GLU A 53 -12.65 12.65 -11.03
N ALA A 54 -13.69 12.81 -10.20
CA ALA A 54 -14.47 14.05 -10.15
C ALA A 54 -13.61 15.26 -9.74
N TYR A 55 -12.67 15.09 -8.81
CA TYR A 55 -11.75 16.13 -8.38
C TYR A 55 -10.82 16.56 -9.51
N ARG A 56 -10.29 15.61 -10.29
CA ARG A 56 -9.44 15.89 -11.45
C ARG A 56 -10.18 16.71 -12.50
N ASP A 57 -11.39 16.26 -12.86
CA ASP A 57 -12.25 16.97 -13.82
C ASP A 57 -12.60 18.38 -13.34
N TRP A 58 -12.81 18.55 -12.03
CA TRP A 58 -13.08 19.85 -11.43
C TRP A 58 -11.85 20.75 -11.45
N LEU A 59 -10.68 20.21 -11.12
CA LEU A 59 -9.42 20.94 -11.07
C LEU A 59 -8.98 21.49 -12.44
N GLU A 60 -9.25 20.72 -13.50
CA GLU A 60 -8.97 21.14 -14.89
C GLU A 60 -9.91 22.24 -15.40
N LYS A 61 -11.13 22.33 -14.84
CA LYS A 61 -12.07 23.38 -15.17
C LYS A 61 -11.68 24.67 -14.45
N LYS A 62 -11.66 25.79 -15.17
CA LYS A 62 -11.48 27.13 -14.59
C LYS A 62 -12.77 27.60 -13.92
N GLU A 63 -13.21 26.90 -12.88
CA GLU A 63 -14.38 27.32 -12.11
C GLU A 63 -14.03 28.48 -11.18
N ASP A 64 -14.87 29.52 -11.19
CA ASP A 64 -14.72 30.68 -10.30
C ASP A 64 -14.78 30.30 -8.81
N SER A 65 -15.46 29.18 -8.48
CA SER A 65 -15.56 28.63 -7.13
C SER A 65 -14.20 28.29 -6.53
N LYS A 66 -13.24 27.83 -7.35
CA LYS A 66 -11.90 27.42 -6.90
C LYS A 66 -11.15 28.57 -6.21
N GLY A 67 -11.04 29.71 -6.91
CA GLY A 67 -10.30 30.87 -6.40
C GLY A 67 -10.89 31.41 -5.10
N PHE A 68 -12.22 31.42 -4.99
CA PHE A 68 -12.90 31.86 -3.77
C PHE A 68 -12.57 30.97 -2.55
N ILE A 69 -12.52 29.66 -2.74
CA ILE A 69 -12.16 28.72 -1.67
C ILE A 69 -10.67 28.89 -1.29
N GLU A 70 -9.80 29.03 -2.27
CA GLU A 70 -8.36 29.25 -2.07
C GLU A 70 -8.09 30.54 -1.28
N ASP A 71 -8.77 31.63 -1.64
CA ASP A 71 -8.63 32.91 -0.97
C ASP A 71 -9.13 32.85 0.48
N TYR A 72 -10.29 32.21 0.73
CA TYR A 72 -10.80 32.01 2.08
C TYR A 72 -9.80 31.26 2.98
N TRP A 73 -9.23 30.16 2.51
CA TRP A 73 -8.30 29.38 3.31
C TRP A 73 -6.92 30.04 3.45
N THR A 74 -6.51 30.83 2.45
CA THR A 74 -5.34 31.71 2.56
C THR A 74 -5.52 32.75 3.69
N GLU A 75 -6.73 33.27 3.89
CA GLU A 75 -7.06 34.16 5.01
C GLU A 75 -7.17 33.41 6.35
N ASN A 76 -7.65 32.16 6.34
CA ASN A 76 -7.79 31.29 7.53
C ASN A 76 -6.55 30.41 7.78
N LYS A 77 -5.37 31.00 7.58
CA LYS A 77 -4.08 30.31 7.55
C LYS A 77 -3.72 29.52 8.82
N GLU A 78 -4.21 29.92 10.00
CA GLU A 78 -3.87 29.24 11.25
C GLU A 78 -4.49 27.83 11.32
N LEU A 79 -5.71 27.65 10.77
CA LEU A 79 -6.35 26.34 10.69
C LEU A 79 -5.61 25.41 9.71
N LEU A 80 -5.22 25.95 8.55
CA LEU A 80 -4.40 25.21 7.59
C LEU A 80 -3.06 24.79 8.19
N LYS A 81 -2.41 25.71 8.91
CA LYS A 81 -1.13 25.44 9.55
C LYS A 81 -1.28 24.32 10.59
N HIS A 82 -2.33 24.38 11.41
CA HIS A 82 -2.60 23.32 12.37
C HIS A 82 -2.82 21.96 11.68
N PHE A 83 -3.61 21.91 10.60
CA PHE A 83 -3.80 20.68 9.83
C PHE A 83 -2.48 20.13 9.29
N SER A 84 -1.65 21.00 8.70
CA SER A 84 -0.36 20.62 8.14
C SER A 84 0.63 20.14 9.21
N ASP A 85 0.72 20.85 10.34
CA ASP A 85 1.63 20.51 11.44
C ASP A 85 1.25 19.16 12.10
N GLU A 86 -0.05 18.85 12.19
CA GLU A 86 -0.56 17.61 12.78
C GLU A 86 -0.71 16.47 11.77
N PHE A 87 -0.43 16.69 10.49
CA PHE A 87 -0.56 15.66 9.47
C PHE A 87 0.46 14.53 9.67
N GLY A 88 0.01 13.29 9.56
CA GLY A 88 0.78 12.08 9.89
C GLY A 88 0.72 11.68 11.37
N VAL A 89 0.20 12.54 12.26
CA VAL A 89 0.01 12.23 13.68
C VAL A 89 -1.47 12.32 14.08
N GLY A 90 -2.03 13.52 14.02
CA GLY A 90 -3.46 13.77 14.26
C GLY A 90 -4.33 13.57 13.02
N TYR A 91 -3.80 13.88 11.83
CA TYR A 91 -4.48 13.69 10.55
C TYR A 91 -3.72 12.68 9.70
N LEU A 92 -4.18 11.43 9.69
CA LEU A 92 -3.49 10.36 8.97
C LEU A 92 -3.81 10.39 7.48
N PRO A 93 -2.85 10.08 6.59
CA PRO A 93 -3.15 9.91 5.18
C PRO A 93 -4.19 8.81 4.99
N LYS A 94 -5.03 8.94 3.96
CA LYS A 94 -6.19 8.07 3.75
C LYS A 94 -5.93 7.08 2.63
N VAL A 95 -6.28 5.82 2.88
CA VAL A 95 -6.33 4.81 1.82
C VAL A 95 -7.44 5.19 0.82
N ILE A 96 -7.18 4.96 -0.46
CA ILE A 96 -8.18 5.16 -1.52
C ILE A 96 -8.97 3.88 -1.70
N TYR A 97 -10.30 3.97 -1.59
CA TYR A 97 -11.18 2.85 -1.85
C TYR A 97 -11.55 2.79 -3.34
N TRP A 98 -11.25 1.65 -3.95
CA TRP A 98 -11.69 1.36 -5.32
C TRP A 98 -13.18 1.00 -5.32
N ASN A 99 -13.84 1.26 -6.45
CA ASN A 99 -15.27 0.94 -6.62
C ASN A 99 -15.51 -0.53 -7.00
N ASP A 100 -14.58 -1.44 -6.68
CA ASP A 100 -14.54 -2.83 -7.14
C ASP A 100 -15.46 -3.78 -6.35
N ARG A 101 -15.69 -3.49 -5.06
CA ARG A 101 -16.48 -4.34 -4.16
C ARG A 101 -17.04 -3.56 -2.97
N ILE A 102 -18.08 -4.12 -2.36
CA ILE A 102 -18.61 -3.64 -1.08
C ILE A 102 -17.59 -3.91 0.02
N LYS A 103 -17.20 -2.85 0.74
CA LYS A 103 -16.22 -2.88 1.83
C LYS A 103 -16.92 -2.62 3.15
N ASN A 104 -16.91 -3.60 4.06
CA ASN A 104 -17.43 -3.40 5.43
C ASN A 104 -16.41 -2.63 6.30
N SER A 105 -16.84 -2.15 7.46
CA SER A 105 -15.99 -1.33 8.35
C SER A 105 -14.73 -2.04 8.82
N TYR A 106 -14.79 -3.36 9.05
CA TYR A 106 -13.60 -4.15 9.41
C TYR A 106 -12.58 -4.15 8.28
N PHE A 107 -13.03 -4.45 7.06
CA PHE A 107 -12.19 -4.49 5.87
C PHE A 107 -11.57 -3.12 5.57
N LYS A 108 -12.37 -2.04 5.65
CA LYS A 108 -11.89 -0.66 5.51
C LYS A 108 -10.77 -0.33 6.50
N ARG A 109 -10.94 -0.72 7.78
CA ARG A 109 -9.90 -0.55 8.80
C ARG A 109 -8.62 -1.33 8.45
N GLN A 110 -8.75 -2.58 7.99
CA GLN A 110 -7.57 -3.35 7.57
C GLN A 110 -6.83 -2.72 6.39
N LEU A 111 -7.56 -2.21 5.39
CA LEU A 111 -6.96 -1.48 4.26
C LEU A 111 -6.23 -0.23 4.74
N GLN A 112 -6.83 0.55 5.62
CA GLN A 112 -6.21 1.76 6.17
C GLN A 112 -4.94 1.42 6.97
N GLU A 113 -4.98 0.37 7.79
CA GLU A 113 -3.80 -0.08 8.55
C GLU A 113 -2.69 -0.62 7.65
N ALA A 114 -3.02 -1.35 6.58
CA ALA A 114 -2.05 -1.82 5.59
C ALA A 114 -1.38 -0.66 4.87
N PHE A 115 -2.18 0.29 4.38
CA PHE A 115 -1.70 1.51 3.73
C PHE A 115 -0.79 2.36 4.63
N LEU A 116 -1.10 2.48 5.93
CA LEU A 116 -0.21 3.20 6.85
C LEU A 116 1.12 2.45 7.05
N PHE A 117 1.11 1.11 7.06
CA PHE A 117 2.32 0.32 7.17
C PHE A 117 3.19 0.44 5.91
N GLU A 118 2.58 0.43 4.73
CA GLU A 118 3.27 0.72 3.45
C GLU A 118 3.95 2.09 3.48
N ASN A 119 3.23 3.14 3.91
CA ASN A 119 3.79 4.49 4.04
C ASN A 119 4.95 4.54 5.06
N PHE A 120 4.86 3.80 6.17
CA PHE A 120 5.94 3.70 7.14
C PHE A 120 7.20 3.08 6.53
N ILE A 121 7.07 2.00 5.75
CA ILE A 121 8.20 1.38 5.06
C ILE A 121 8.75 2.32 3.97
N ALA A 122 7.89 2.98 3.19
CA ALA A 122 8.29 3.94 2.17
C ALA A 122 9.10 5.11 2.77
N GLU A 123 8.62 5.71 3.86
CA GLU A 123 9.34 6.77 4.56
C GLU A 123 10.65 6.26 5.17
N LYS A 124 10.69 5.04 5.72
CA LYS A 124 11.94 4.43 6.20
C LYS A 124 12.97 4.27 5.08
N ILE A 125 12.56 3.77 3.92
CA ILE A 125 13.44 3.65 2.73
C ILE A 125 13.94 5.03 2.29
N LYS A 126 13.04 6.02 2.19
CA LYS A 126 13.38 7.37 1.76
C LYS A 126 14.32 8.08 2.71
N THR A 127 14.08 7.99 4.02
CA THR A 127 14.86 8.70 5.04
C THR A 127 16.23 8.07 5.26
N GLU A 128 16.34 6.74 5.22
CA GLU A 128 17.60 6.03 5.49
C GLU A 128 18.45 5.83 4.23
N TYR A 129 17.83 5.72 3.04
CA TYR A 129 18.51 5.36 1.79
C TYR A 129 18.32 6.38 0.65
N GLY A 130 17.47 7.40 0.82
CA GLY A 130 17.25 8.43 -0.19
C GLY A 130 16.51 7.94 -1.43
N LEU A 131 15.80 6.81 -1.35
CA LEU A 131 15.04 6.22 -2.45
C LEU A 131 13.54 6.42 -2.26
N ASP A 132 12.86 6.72 -3.36
CA ASP A 132 11.40 6.64 -3.41
C ASP A 132 11.01 5.24 -3.93
N ILE A 133 9.99 4.63 -3.34
CA ILE A 133 9.51 3.32 -3.82
C ILE A 133 8.76 3.47 -5.15
N GLU A 134 8.19 4.66 -5.42
CA GLU A 134 7.34 4.96 -6.58
C GLU A 134 6.22 3.92 -6.76
N PRO A 135 5.20 3.96 -5.87
CA PRO A 135 4.13 2.96 -5.87
C PRO A 135 3.22 3.09 -7.09
N PHE A 136 2.72 1.95 -7.59
CA PHE A 136 1.75 1.91 -8.68
C PHE A 136 0.33 1.93 -8.09
N PHE A 137 -0.50 2.88 -8.51
CA PHE A 137 -1.79 3.13 -7.87
C PHE A 137 -3.02 2.56 -8.59
N SER A 138 -2.89 2.23 -9.88
CA SER A 138 -3.99 1.61 -10.62
C SER A 138 -4.00 0.11 -10.41
N SER A 139 -5.19 -0.49 -10.37
CA SER A 139 -5.35 -1.95 -10.28
C SER A 139 -4.61 -2.69 -11.39
N GLN A 140 -4.70 -2.18 -12.61
CA GLN A 140 -3.98 -2.72 -13.77
C GLN A 140 -2.46 -2.58 -13.60
N GLY A 141 -1.98 -1.40 -13.17
CA GLY A 141 -0.56 -1.17 -12.93
C GLY A 141 -0.01 -2.11 -11.86
N GLN A 142 -0.75 -2.28 -10.75
CA GLN A 142 -0.35 -3.21 -9.69
C GLN A 142 -0.29 -4.66 -10.17
N TYR A 143 -1.25 -5.07 -11.00
CA TYR A 143 -1.29 -6.43 -11.53
C TYR A 143 -0.18 -6.70 -12.56
N GLU A 144 0.11 -5.74 -13.45
CA GLU A 144 1.06 -5.95 -14.55
C GLU A 144 2.51 -5.66 -14.15
N LEU A 145 2.74 -4.62 -13.35
CA LEU A 145 4.08 -4.13 -13.05
C LEU A 145 4.59 -4.62 -11.69
N GLY A 146 3.72 -4.84 -10.71
CA GLY A 146 4.06 -5.12 -9.30
C GLY A 146 3.52 -4.00 -8.40
N GLU A 147 3.89 -3.96 -7.11
CA GLU A 147 3.34 -2.92 -6.21
C GLU A 147 4.04 -1.56 -6.34
N ASN A 148 5.34 -1.55 -6.66
CA ASN A 148 6.14 -0.32 -6.78
C ASN A 148 7.38 -0.52 -7.68
N ALA A 149 8.03 0.58 -8.06
CA ALA A 149 9.16 0.53 -9.00
C ALA A 149 10.38 -0.24 -8.48
N LEU A 150 10.57 -0.32 -7.16
CA LEU A 150 11.66 -1.08 -6.53
C LEU A 150 11.40 -2.59 -6.50
N GLY A 151 10.19 -3.05 -6.82
CA GLY A 151 9.82 -4.47 -6.78
C GLY A 151 9.70 -5.01 -5.37
N ILE A 152 9.21 -4.21 -4.42
CA ILE A 152 8.97 -4.65 -3.04
C ILE A 152 7.47 -4.83 -2.86
N GLU A 153 7.02 -6.03 -2.50
CA GLU A 153 5.64 -6.30 -2.11
C GLU A 153 5.52 -6.19 -0.58
N ILE A 154 4.75 -5.21 -0.09
CA ILE A 154 4.66 -4.86 1.34
C ILE A 154 3.31 -5.33 1.89
N LYS A 155 3.33 -6.19 2.92
CA LYS A 155 2.12 -6.74 3.53
C LYS A 155 2.09 -6.52 5.03
N ASN A 156 1.02 -5.88 5.49
CA ASN A 156 0.71 -5.79 6.92
C ASN A 156 0.11 -7.12 7.42
N ASP A 157 0.96 -8.03 7.89
CA ASP A 157 0.59 -9.33 8.42
C ASP A 157 0.88 -9.42 9.93
N LYS A 158 -0.16 -9.12 10.71
CA LYS A 158 -0.10 -9.14 12.18
C LYS A 158 -0.15 -10.55 12.76
N LEU A 159 -0.56 -11.56 11.98
CA LEU A 159 -0.73 -12.93 12.47
C LEU A 159 0.61 -13.65 12.60
N ILE A 160 1.68 -13.14 11.99
CA ILE A 160 3.02 -13.75 12.08
C ILE A 160 3.46 -13.85 13.54
N LYS A 161 3.20 -12.82 14.37
CA LYS A 161 3.56 -12.82 15.79
C LYS A 161 2.83 -13.89 16.60
N GLU A 162 1.56 -14.11 16.28
CA GLU A 162 0.72 -15.06 17.00
C GLU A 162 1.03 -16.50 16.59
N THR A 163 1.31 -16.70 15.31
CA THR A 163 1.42 -18.04 14.71
C THR A 163 2.85 -18.51 14.53
N GLY A 164 3.83 -17.61 14.48
CA GLY A 164 5.21 -17.89 14.09
C GLY A 164 5.36 -18.28 12.62
N ASN A 165 4.35 -18.00 11.79
CA ASN A 165 4.22 -18.50 10.43
C ASN A 165 3.91 -17.37 9.45
N ILE A 166 4.40 -17.51 8.22
CA ILE A 166 4.07 -16.63 7.10
C ILE A 166 3.28 -17.43 6.06
N TYR A 167 2.18 -16.87 5.56
CA TYR A 167 1.46 -17.45 4.42
C TYR A 167 1.97 -16.85 3.11
N ILE A 168 2.55 -17.69 2.26
CA ILE A 168 3.09 -17.32 0.95
C ILE A 168 2.13 -17.75 -0.14
N GLU A 169 1.48 -16.79 -0.80
CA GLU A 169 0.56 -17.05 -1.91
C GLU A 169 1.32 -17.38 -3.20
N PHE A 170 0.79 -18.34 -3.98
CA PHE A 170 1.28 -18.64 -5.33
C PHE A 170 0.17 -18.64 -6.39
N GLN A 171 -1.11 -18.73 -6.00
CA GLN A 171 -2.24 -18.75 -6.93
C GLN A 171 -3.50 -18.19 -6.26
N GLU A 172 -4.35 -17.54 -7.04
CA GLU A 172 -5.64 -17.03 -6.56
C GLU A 172 -6.80 -17.30 -7.53
N LYS A 173 -8.02 -17.06 -7.06
CA LYS A 173 -9.24 -17.01 -7.87
C LYS A 173 -9.94 -15.68 -7.65
N SER A 174 -10.53 -15.15 -8.71
CA SER A 174 -11.41 -13.97 -8.62
C SER A 174 -12.74 -14.25 -7.89
N GLY A 175 -13.04 -15.50 -7.55
CA GLY A 175 -14.17 -15.88 -6.70
C GLY A 175 -14.18 -17.38 -6.38
N GLU A 176 -14.77 -17.76 -5.24
CA GLU A 176 -14.76 -19.17 -4.77
C GLU A 176 -15.44 -20.14 -5.76
N HIS A 177 -16.43 -19.65 -6.50
CA HIS A 177 -17.21 -20.44 -7.46
C HIS A 177 -16.49 -20.70 -8.79
N LEU A 178 -15.37 -20.04 -9.05
CA LEU A 178 -14.62 -20.21 -10.29
C LEU A 178 -13.70 -21.42 -10.18
N SER A 179 -13.56 -22.19 -11.26
CA SER A 179 -12.70 -23.39 -11.27
C SER A 179 -11.22 -23.06 -11.42
N ASN A 180 -10.90 -22.00 -12.16
CA ASN A 180 -9.55 -21.75 -12.65
C ASN A 180 -8.79 -20.84 -11.70
N TYR A 181 -7.66 -21.33 -11.19
CA TYR A 181 -6.67 -20.51 -10.50
C TYR A 181 -5.84 -19.73 -11.52
N THR A 182 -5.53 -18.48 -11.22
CA THR A 182 -4.50 -17.69 -11.91
C THR A 182 -3.25 -17.64 -11.05
N ASN A 183 -2.09 -17.47 -11.69
CA ASN A 183 -0.84 -17.27 -10.95
C ASN A 183 -0.90 -15.95 -10.19
N SER A 184 -0.49 -16.00 -8.91
CA SER A 184 -0.45 -14.86 -8.00
C SER A 184 0.77 -14.94 -7.09
N GLY A 185 0.99 -13.92 -6.27
CA GLY A 185 2.11 -13.84 -5.32
C GLY A 185 3.43 -14.24 -5.97
N ILE A 186 4.07 -15.30 -5.47
CA ILE A 186 5.40 -15.71 -5.94
C ILE A 186 5.42 -16.19 -7.40
N LEU A 187 4.30 -16.63 -7.98
CA LEU A 187 4.23 -17.08 -9.38
C LEU A 187 3.82 -15.96 -10.35
N LYS A 188 3.44 -14.79 -9.85
CA LYS A 188 3.09 -13.63 -10.67
C LYS A 188 4.29 -13.19 -11.50
N GLN A 189 4.06 -12.81 -12.76
CA GLN A 189 5.12 -12.38 -13.69
C GLN A 189 5.19 -10.85 -13.72
N ASP A 190 5.62 -10.29 -12.60
CA ASP A 190 5.78 -8.84 -12.37
C ASP A 190 7.21 -8.53 -11.91
N ASN A 191 7.47 -7.26 -11.54
CA ASN A 191 8.77 -6.82 -11.06
C ASN A 191 9.05 -7.20 -9.59
N THR A 192 8.15 -7.90 -8.89
CA THR A 192 8.34 -8.20 -7.46
C THR A 192 9.60 -9.03 -7.26
N ARG A 193 10.46 -8.57 -6.36
CA ARG A 193 11.75 -9.16 -5.98
C ARG A 193 11.79 -9.54 -4.52
N TYR A 194 11.16 -8.72 -3.67
CA TYR A 194 11.12 -8.93 -2.23
C TYR A 194 9.67 -8.92 -1.74
N PHE A 195 9.40 -9.78 -0.77
CA PHE A 195 8.21 -9.69 0.07
C PHE A 195 8.64 -9.18 1.44
N LEU A 196 8.06 -8.07 1.88
CA LEU A 196 8.23 -7.52 3.21
C LEU A 196 6.92 -7.71 3.97
N MET A 197 6.92 -8.59 4.97
CA MET A 197 5.70 -9.05 5.64
C MET A 197 5.81 -8.92 7.16
N GLY A 198 4.85 -8.26 7.78
CA GLY A 198 4.81 -8.09 9.24
C GLY A 198 4.05 -6.86 9.66
N ASP A 199 4.48 -6.24 10.76
CA ASP A 199 3.90 -4.98 11.24
C ASP A 199 4.98 -4.02 11.76
N TYR A 200 4.54 -2.91 12.35
CA TYR A 200 5.41 -1.85 12.86
C TYR A 200 6.47 -2.29 13.87
N SER A 201 6.29 -3.42 14.56
CA SER A 201 7.27 -3.87 15.55
C SER A 201 8.23 -4.93 15.02
N GLU A 202 7.82 -5.75 14.07
CA GLU A 202 8.64 -6.80 13.49
C GLU A 202 8.10 -7.14 12.10
N PHE A 203 9.01 -7.20 11.13
CA PHE A 203 8.73 -7.62 9.77
C PHE A 203 9.88 -8.47 9.23
N PHE A 204 9.52 -9.31 8.27
CA PHE A 204 10.39 -10.30 7.65
C PHE A 204 10.52 -9.99 6.16
N ILE A 205 11.73 -10.13 5.63
CA ILE A 205 12.02 -9.86 4.22
C ILE A 205 12.49 -11.14 3.56
N LEU A 206 11.86 -11.51 2.46
CA LEU A 206 12.14 -12.72 1.69
C LEU A 206 12.36 -12.36 0.23
N ARG A 207 13.37 -12.96 -0.42
CA ARG A 207 13.51 -12.86 -1.88
C ARG A 207 12.48 -13.75 -2.55
N LYS A 208 11.84 -13.25 -3.61
CA LYS A 208 10.93 -14.03 -4.45
C LYS A 208 11.65 -15.23 -5.08
N SER A 209 12.93 -15.09 -5.44
CA SER A 209 13.76 -16.19 -5.95
C SER A 209 13.84 -17.36 -4.99
N ASP A 210 14.07 -17.06 -3.72
CA ASP A 210 14.30 -18.06 -2.67
C ASP A 210 12.97 -18.75 -2.35
N LEU A 211 11.86 -18.00 -2.34
CA LEU A 211 10.51 -18.56 -2.21
C LEU A 211 10.12 -19.46 -3.38
N LEU A 212 10.50 -19.11 -4.60
CA LEU A 212 10.28 -19.95 -5.79
C LEU A 212 11.10 -21.25 -5.73
N GLU A 213 12.31 -21.19 -5.19
CA GLU A 213 13.14 -22.38 -4.94
C GLU A 213 12.47 -23.29 -3.90
N VAL A 214 12.08 -22.75 -2.74
CA VAL A 214 11.34 -23.48 -1.70
C VAL A 214 10.08 -24.12 -2.29
N TYR A 215 9.28 -23.38 -3.04
CA TYR A 215 8.07 -23.90 -3.68
C TYR A 215 8.37 -25.11 -4.58
N ARG A 216 9.41 -25.03 -5.42
CA ARG A 216 9.80 -26.13 -6.32
C ARG A 216 10.35 -27.33 -5.57
N GLU A 217 11.18 -27.10 -4.55
CA GLU A 217 11.73 -28.16 -3.69
C GLU A 217 10.62 -28.94 -2.99
N GLU A 218 9.68 -28.23 -2.37
CA GLU A 218 8.60 -28.84 -1.60
C GLU A 218 7.63 -29.63 -2.49
N LEU A 219 7.33 -29.15 -3.71
CA LEU A 219 6.59 -29.93 -4.70
C LEU A 219 7.33 -31.23 -5.09
N ASN A 220 8.65 -31.18 -5.23
CA ASN A 220 9.47 -32.35 -5.52
C ASN A 220 9.50 -33.35 -4.35
N LEU A 221 9.51 -32.88 -3.10
CA LEU A 221 9.43 -33.73 -1.92
C LEU A 221 8.07 -34.44 -1.84
N ILE A 222 6.98 -33.70 -2.05
CA ILE A 222 5.61 -34.24 -2.09
C ILE A 222 5.48 -35.32 -3.17
N ALA A 223 5.99 -35.06 -4.39
CA ALA A 223 5.95 -36.03 -5.49
C ALA A 223 6.71 -37.34 -5.16
N LYS A 224 7.69 -37.28 -4.26
CA LYS A 224 8.46 -38.43 -3.77
C LYS A 224 7.89 -39.05 -2.48
N GLY A 225 6.82 -38.48 -1.91
CA GLY A 225 6.26 -38.90 -0.63
C GLY A 225 7.17 -38.61 0.57
N ILE A 226 8.05 -37.60 0.46
CA ILE A 226 8.97 -37.18 1.51
C ILE A 226 8.36 -36.00 2.26
N ALA A 227 8.43 -36.01 3.60
CA ALA A 227 7.96 -34.90 4.42
C ALA A 227 8.84 -33.65 4.23
N SER A 228 8.25 -32.46 4.36
CA SER A 228 8.99 -31.20 4.29
C SER A 228 10.07 -31.14 5.37
N VAL A 229 11.29 -30.83 4.97
CA VAL A 229 12.40 -30.57 5.90
C VAL A 229 12.30 -29.19 6.54
N ARG A 230 11.56 -28.27 5.90
CA ARG A 230 11.35 -26.88 6.34
C ARG A 230 10.10 -26.69 7.19
N GLY A 231 9.27 -27.73 7.29
CA GLY A 231 7.96 -27.67 7.93
C GLY A 231 6.93 -26.92 7.08
N VAL A 232 7.12 -26.85 5.76
CA VAL A 232 6.19 -26.19 4.86
C VAL A 232 4.90 -26.99 4.72
N GLU A 233 3.76 -26.29 4.79
CA GLU A 233 2.43 -26.87 4.59
C GLU A 233 1.70 -26.14 3.46
N PHE A 234 1.40 -26.84 2.37
CA PHE A 234 0.54 -26.30 1.31
C PHE A 234 -0.91 -26.19 1.79
N LYS A 235 -1.49 -25.01 1.63
CA LYS A 235 -2.82 -24.70 2.14
C LYS A 235 -3.62 -23.87 1.15
N GLN A 236 -4.93 -24.07 1.17
CA GLN A 236 -5.87 -23.17 0.51
C GLN A 236 -6.63 -22.39 1.59
N ILE A 237 -6.67 -21.07 1.45
CA ILE A 237 -7.45 -20.17 2.31
C ILE A 237 -8.45 -19.44 1.41
N SER A 238 -9.73 -19.83 1.48
CA SER A 238 -10.80 -19.32 0.60
C SER A 238 -10.40 -19.42 -0.89
N THR A 239 -10.21 -18.30 -1.56
CA THR A 239 -9.82 -18.20 -2.98
C THR A 239 -8.32 -18.24 -3.23
N SER A 240 -7.50 -18.23 -2.18
CA SER A 240 -6.03 -18.19 -2.26
C SER A 240 -5.43 -19.58 -2.05
N LYS A 241 -4.43 -19.91 -2.85
CA LYS A 241 -3.54 -21.05 -2.67
C LYS A 241 -2.15 -20.55 -2.33
N GLY A 242 -1.59 -21.14 -1.28
CA GLY A 242 -0.30 -20.76 -0.77
C GLY A 242 0.33 -21.89 0.03
N PHE A 243 1.43 -21.57 0.69
CA PHE A 243 2.02 -22.44 1.68
C PHE A 243 2.38 -21.67 2.93
N ILE A 244 2.30 -22.37 4.06
CA ILE A 244 2.74 -21.88 5.35
C ILE A 244 4.24 -22.10 5.46
N LEU A 245 4.98 -21.03 5.74
CA LEU A 245 6.42 -21.03 5.98
C LEU A 245 6.68 -20.68 7.46
N PRO A 246 7.12 -21.64 8.30
CA PRO A 246 7.43 -21.34 9.69
C PRO A 246 8.70 -20.48 9.81
N VAL A 247 8.60 -19.34 10.48
CA VAL A 247 9.73 -18.39 10.64
C VAL A 247 10.89 -19.05 11.39
N GLY A 248 10.58 -19.82 12.44
CA GLY A 248 11.59 -20.38 13.33
C GLY A 248 12.57 -21.36 12.66
N SER A 249 12.08 -22.21 11.76
CA SER A 249 12.88 -23.24 11.08
C SER A 249 13.50 -22.78 9.76
N ASN A 250 13.16 -21.59 9.28
CA ASN A 250 13.56 -21.07 7.97
C ASN A 250 14.32 -19.73 8.08
N ARG A 251 15.02 -19.52 9.21
CA ARG A 251 15.68 -18.24 9.53
C ARG A 251 16.70 -17.81 8.47
N ASP A 252 17.29 -18.76 7.77
CA ASP A 252 18.28 -18.59 6.71
C ASP A 252 17.72 -17.98 5.43
N LEU A 253 16.40 -18.03 5.21
CA LEU A 253 15.75 -17.43 4.05
C LEU A 253 15.53 -15.91 4.20
N PHE A 254 15.55 -15.40 5.43
CA PHE A 254 15.24 -14.01 5.70
C PHE A 254 16.47 -13.13 5.55
N VAL A 255 16.28 -11.99 4.89
CA VAL A 255 17.31 -10.97 4.75
C VAL A 255 17.06 -9.81 5.69
N SER A 256 18.14 -9.13 6.07
CA SER A 256 18.00 -7.87 6.79
C SER A 256 17.48 -6.76 5.86
N PHE A 257 16.90 -5.72 6.44
CA PHE A 257 16.48 -4.52 5.70
C PHE A 257 17.66 -3.90 4.94
N ASP A 258 18.82 -3.77 5.60
CA ASP A 258 20.02 -3.23 4.98
C ASP A 258 20.55 -4.11 3.84
N GLU A 259 20.42 -5.44 3.95
CA GLU A 259 20.81 -6.36 2.87
C GLU A 259 19.92 -6.18 1.63
N MET A 260 18.59 -6.15 1.81
CA MET A 260 17.65 -5.84 0.73
C MET A 260 17.99 -4.50 0.06
N MET A 261 18.22 -3.45 0.85
CA MET A 261 18.51 -2.12 0.32
C MET A 261 19.84 -2.07 -0.43
N ASN A 262 20.88 -2.73 0.08
CA ASN A 262 22.17 -2.83 -0.61
C ASN A 262 22.06 -3.56 -1.95
N GLU A 263 21.21 -4.59 -2.05
CA GLU A 263 20.95 -5.30 -3.30
C GLU A 263 20.24 -4.41 -4.32
N LEU A 264 19.17 -3.72 -3.89
CA LEU A 264 18.44 -2.76 -4.73
C LEU A 264 19.34 -1.62 -5.25
N MET A 265 20.20 -1.07 -4.38
CA MET A 265 21.08 0.05 -4.75
C MET A 265 22.22 -0.35 -5.69
N LYS A 266 22.79 -1.56 -5.54
CA LYS A 266 23.85 -2.05 -6.44
C LYS A 266 23.38 -2.16 -7.88
N GLU A 267 22.12 -2.50 -8.08
CA GLU A 267 21.56 -2.68 -9.41
C GLU A 267 21.19 -1.35 -10.05
N ASN A 268 20.62 -0.42 -9.28
CA ASN A 268 20.38 0.96 -9.75
C ASN A 268 21.70 1.73 -10.02
N GLY A 269 22.80 1.33 -9.40
CA GLY A 269 24.14 1.88 -9.64
C GLY A 269 24.80 1.44 -10.95
N ASN A 270 24.29 0.39 -11.61
CA ASN A 270 24.86 -0.12 -12.87
C ASN A 270 24.31 0.56 -14.14
N GLU A 271 23.38 1.51 -14.02
CA GLU A 271 22.91 2.35 -15.14
C GLU A 271 23.67 3.69 -15.28
N ARG A 272 24.72 3.92 -14.47
CA ARG A 272 25.58 5.13 -14.53
C ARG A 272 27.07 4.82 -14.68
N LEU A 273 27.42 4.01 -15.68
CA LEU A 273 28.78 3.94 -16.23
C LEU A 273 28.77 4.07 -17.76
#